data_AF-A0A6B0X1W1-F1
#
_entry.id   AF-A0A6B0X1W1-F1
#
_cell.length_a   1.000
_cell.length_b   1.000
_cell.length_c   1.000
_cell.angle_alpha   90.00
_cell.angle_beta   90.00
_cell.angle_gamma   90.00
#
_symmetry.space_group_name_H-M   'P 1'
#
loop_
_entity.id
_entity.type
_entity.pdbx_description
1 polymer ?
#
loop_
_entity_poly.entity_id
_entity_poly.type
_entity_poly.pdbx_seq_one_letter_code
_entity_poly.pdbx_strand_id
1 'polypeptide(L)'
;WQGTEQPQTELPVFVPICEESPGREAAPEGGTFKGPIIVQFYCGTQGASMAYQLAGDEHWRLYTGPIPLPKGETTIRAKAIRIGYKESEEVEASFVVT
;
A
#
# COMPACT_ATOMS: atom_id res chain seq x y z
N TRP A 1 13.41 -27.31 -6.79
CA TRP A 1 13.79 -25.89 -6.84
C TRP A 1 15.15 -25.81 -7.51
N GLN A 2 15.27 -25.20 -8.71
CA GLN A 2 16.52 -25.13 -9.49
C GLN A 2 16.96 -23.67 -9.69
N GLY A 3 16.99 -22.88 -8.63
CA GLY A 3 17.45 -21.49 -8.68
C GLY A 3 18.20 -21.15 -7.41
N THR A 4 19.45 -20.72 -7.54
CA THR A 4 20.37 -20.33 -6.46
C THR A 4 20.02 -18.99 -5.80
N GLU A 5 18.97 -18.31 -6.26
CA GLU A 5 18.54 -17.01 -5.72
C GLU A 5 17.07 -17.07 -5.26
N GLN A 6 16.84 -16.59 -4.04
CA GLN A 6 15.50 -16.45 -3.48
C GLN A 6 14.78 -15.28 -4.18
N PRO A 7 13.59 -15.49 -4.77
CA PRO A 7 12.85 -14.43 -5.45
C PRO A 7 12.43 -13.33 -4.46
N GLN A 8 12.23 -12.10 -4.95
CA GLN A 8 11.79 -10.97 -4.14
C GLN A 8 10.29 -10.73 -4.31
N THR A 9 9.61 -10.40 -3.20
CA THR A 9 8.21 -9.99 -3.21
C THR A 9 8.09 -8.62 -3.85
N GLU A 10 7.15 -8.45 -4.79
CA GLU A 10 6.91 -7.16 -5.43
C GLU A 10 6.41 -6.10 -4.45
N LEU A 11 6.67 -4.83 -4.78
CA LEU A 11 6.28 -3.70 -3.96
C LEU A 11 4.74 -3.58 -3.87
N PRO A 12 4.20 -3.21 -2.70
CA PRO A 12 2.83 -2.71 -2.62
C PRO A 12 2.68 -1.46 -3.48
N VAL A 13 1.52 -1.31 -4.12
CA VAL A 13 1.09 -0.08 -4.76
C VAL A 13 -0.21 0.40 -4.15
N PHE A 14 -0.35 1.72 -4.01
CA PHE A 14 -1.55 2.34 -3.49
C PHE A 14 -2.48 2.72 -4.62
N VAL A 15 -3.76 2.40 -4.48
CA VAL A 15 -4.80 2.62 -5.47
C VAL A 15 -5.92 3.42 -4.79
N PRO A 16 -5.97 4.75 -4.96
CA PRO A 16 -7.01 5.59 -4.39
C PRO A 16 -8.36 5.29 -5.05
N ILE A 17 -9.41 5.28 -4.24
CA ILE A 17 -10.79 5.11 -4.66
C ILE A 17 -11.60 6.28 -4.10
N CYS A 18 -11.97 7.20 -4.98
CA CYS A 18 -12.79 8.38 -4.73
C CYS A 18 -13.53 8.78 -6.01
N GLU A 19 -14.22 9.92 -6.01
CA GLU A 19 -14.92 10.43 -7.21
C GLU A 19 -13.99 10.66 -8.41
N GLU A 20 -12.78 11.17 -8.14
CA GLU A 20 -11.79 11.53 -9.17
C GLU A 20 -10.93 10.33 -9.61
N SER A 21 -10.84 9.28 -8.78
CA SER A 21 -10.07 8.07 -9.08
C SER A 21 -10.90 6.84 -8.74
N PRO A 22 -11.44 6.10 -9.73
CA PRO A 22 -12.33 4.96 -9.47
C PRO A 22 -11.58 3.66 -9.14
N GLY A 23 -10.33 3.73 -8.66
CA GLY A 23 -9.53 2.57 -8.30
C GLY A 23 -8.84 1.86 -9.48
N ARG A 24 -8.47 2.59 -10.53
CA ARG A 24 -7.79 2.03 -11.71
C ARG A 24 -6.32 2.41 -11.80
N GLU A 25 -5.99 3.60 -11.34
CA GLU A 25 -4.64 4.14 -11.38
C GLU A 25 -3.98 3.99 -10.02
N ALA A 26 -2.70 3.60 -10.03
CA ALA A 26 -1.89 3.63 -8.83
C ALA A 26 -1.41 5.05 -8.54
N ALA A 27 -1.24 5.36 -7.27
CA ALA A 27 -0.62 6.59 -6.76
C ALA A 27 0.59 6.21 -5.88
N PRO A 28 1.75 5.85 -6.47
CA PRO A 28 2.89 5.31 -5.74
C PRO A 28 3.43 6.24 -4.65
N GLU A 29 3.40 7.56 -4.89
CA GLU A 29 3.86 8.60 -3.97
C GLU A 29 2.69 9.28 -3.22
N GLY A 30 1.45 8.85 -3.47
CA GLY A 30 0.23 9.49 -2.98
C GLY A 30 -0.23 10.65 -3.86
N GLY A 31 -0.89 11.65 -3.25
CA GLY A 31 -1.48 12.77 -3.98
C GLY A 31 -2.55 13.52 -3.21
N THR A 32 -3.13 14.54 -3.84
CA THR A 32 -4.25 15.31 -3.30
C THR A 32 -5.57 14.82 -3.89
N PHE A 33 -6.54 14.53 -3.03
CA PHE A 33 -7.85 14.01 -3.43
C PHE A 33 -8.98 14.71 -2.66
N LYS A 34 -10.15 14.80 -3.29
CA LYS A 34 -11.38 15.22 -2.59
C LYS A 34 -11.96 14.05 -1.81
N GLY A 35 -12.28 14.29 -0.54
CA GLY A 35 -12.94 13.29 0.30
C GLY A 35 -14.41 13.05 -0.11
N PRO A 36 -14.98 11.88 0.24
CA PRO A 36 -14.36 10.75 0.91
C PRO A 36 -13.47 9.90 -0.02
N ILE A 37 -12.40 9.35 0.54
CA ILE A 37 -11.45 8.49 -0.17
C ILE A 37 -11.13 7.24 0.66
N ILE A 38 -11.03 6.11 -0.02
CA ILE A 38 -10.44 4.88 0.52
C ILE A 38 -9.23 4.51 -0.33
N VAL A 39 -8.18 3.95 0.27
CA VAL A 39 -6.98 3.50 -0.44
C VAL A 39 -6.94 1.98 -0.43
N GLN A 40 -6.97 1.39 -1.62
CA GLN A 40 -6.76 -0.04 -1.84
C GLN A 40 -5.27 -0.31 -2.08
N PHE A 41 -4.77 -1.44 -1.60
CA PHE A 41 -3.39 -1.86 -1.84
C PHE A 41 -3.40 -3.01 -2.83
N TYR A 42 -2.37 -3.07 -3.67
CA TYR A 42 -2.14 -4.18 -4.59
C TYR A 42 -0.67 -4.60 -4.57
N CYS A 43 -0.42 -5.90 -4.72
CA CYS A 43 0.90 -6.48 -4.90
C CYS A 43 0.78 -7.55 -5.98
N GLY A 44 1.65 -7.52 -6.99
CA GLY A 44 1.60 -8.49 -8.10
C GLY A 44 2.06 -9.90 -7.70
N THR A 45 2.75 -10.04 -6.56
CA THR A 45 3.19 -11.34 -6.05
C THR A 45 2.02 -12.09 -5.44
N GLN A 46 1.52 -13.10 -6.18
CA GLN A 46 0.39 -13.91 -5.73
C GLN A 46 0.64 -14.53 -4.35
N GLY A 47 -0.34 -14.36 -3.45
CA GLY A 47 -0.30 -14.90 -2.10
C GLY A 47 0.66 -14.17 -1.16
N ALA A 48 1.17 -13.00 -1.53
CA ALA A 48 1.83 -12.09 -0.62
C ALA A 48 0.80 -11.47 0.35
N SER A 49 1.20 -11.32 1.61
CA SER A 49 0.48 -10.51 2.59
C SER A 49 1.07 -9.12 2.59
N MET A 50 0.26 -8.09 2.77
CA MET A 50 0.70 -6.70 2.88
C MET A 50 0.47 -6.20 4.30
N ALA A 51 1.44 -5.48 4.84
CA ALA A 51 1.31 -4.77 6.11
C ALA A 51 1.55 -3.28 5.86
N TYR A 52 0.99 -2.45 6.73
CA TYR A 52 1.07 -1.01 6.60
C TYR A 52 1.14 -0.31 7.94
N GLN A 53 1.58 0.93 7.89
CA GLN A 53 1.69 1.80 9.04
C GLN A 53 1.26 3.21 8.66
N LEU A 54 0.57 3.89 9.56
CA LEU A 54 0.17 5.28 9.36
C LEU A 54 1.12 6.19 10.13
N ALA A 55 1.40 7.39 9.60
CA ALA A 55 2.22 8.36 10.32
C ALA A 55 1.67 8.64 11.72
N GLY A 56 2.55 8.64 12.71
CA GLY A 56 2.21 8.79 14.12
C GLY A 56 1.81 7.48 14.82
N ASP A 57 1.72 6.34 14.12
CA ASP A 57 1.57 5.01 14.71
C ASP A 57 2.85 4.19 14.48
N GLU A 58 3.46 3.68 15.54
CA GLU A 58 4.65 2.82 15.47
C GLU A 58 4.31 1.34 15.18
N HIS A 59 3.03 0.98 15.14
CA HIS A 59 2.59 -0.39 14.91
C HIS A 59 2.28 -0.67 13.45
N TRP A 60 2.84 -1.77 12.95
CA TRP A 60 2.44 -2.36 11.68
C TRP A 60 1.08 -3.06 11.81
N ARG A 61 0.20 -2.81 10.86
CA ARG A 61 -1.14 -3.38 10.76
C ARG A 61 -1.23 -4.26 9.51
N LEU A 62 -1.89 -5.41 9.62
CA LEU A 62 -2.14 -6.26 8.47
C LEU A 62 -3.19 -5.62 7.55
N TYR A 63 -2.90 -5.54 6.26
CA TYR A 63 -3.86 -5.09 5.27
C TYR A 63 -4.93 -6.18 5.04
N THR A 64 -6.17 -5.87 5.39
CA THR A 64 -7.32 -6.78 5.27
C THR A 64 -8.41 -6.27 4.34
N GLY A 65 -8.29 -5.02 3.86
CA GLY A 65 -9.23 -4.38 2.94
C GLY A 65 -8.90 -2.90 2.75
N PRO A 66 -9.62 -2.19 1.85
CA PRO A 66 -9.40 -0.78 1.59
C PRO A 66 -9.48 0.08 2.86
N ILE A 67 -8.54 1.02 2.99
CA ILE A 67 -8.39 1.85 4.20
C ILE A 67 -9.03 3.22 3.94
N PRO A 68 -10.04 3.64 4.69
CA PRO A 68 -10.55 5.01 4.60
C PRO A 68 -9.54 6.00 5.16
N LEU A 69 -9.33 7.11 4.45
CA LEU A 69 -8.48 8.20 4.95
C LEU A 69 -9.32 9.35 5.49
N PRO A 70 -9.00 9.86 6.69
CA PRO A 70 -9.64 11.06 7.21
C PRO A 70 -9.24 12.30 6.39
N LYS A 71 -10.00 13.38 6.54
CA LYS A 71 -9.62 14.69 6.01
C LYS A 71 -8.29 15.14 6.62
N GLY A 72 -7.41 15.73 5.80
CA GLY A 72 -6.07 16.15 6.20
C GLY A 72 -4.97 15.35 5.52
N GLU A 73 -3.76 15.44 6.05
CA GLU A 73 -2.60 14.71 5.55
C GLU A 73 -2.47 13.36 6.26
N THR A 74 -2.28 12.29 5.49
CA THR A 74 -1.99 10.95 5.99
C THR A 74 -0.86 10.34 5.18
N THR A 75 0.27 10.05 5.84
CA THR A 75 1.36 9.29 5.24
C THR A 75 1.21 7.81 5.59
N ILE A 76 1.37 6.96 4.59
CA ILE A 76 1.23 5.52 4.67
C ILE A 76 2.55 4.89 4.27
N ARG A 77 3.10 4.04 5.15
CA ARG A 77 4.19 3.12 4.83
C ARG A 77 3.64 1.73 4.62
N ALA A 78 4.13 0.99 3.62
CA ALA A 78 3.65 -0.35 3.33
C ALA A 78 4.79 -1.29 2.91
N LYS A 79 4.58 -2.58 3.19
CA LYS A 79 5.49 -3.66 2.81
C LYS A 79 4.72 -4.93 2.46
N ALA A 80 5.23 -5.72 1.53
CA ALA A 80 4.68 -7.02 1.14
C ALA A 80 5.63 -8.17 1.51
N ILE A 81 5.05 -9.28 1.98
CA ILE A 81 5.77 -10.46 2.45
C ILE A 81 5.13 -11.72 1.88
N ARG A 82 5.94 -12.57 1.24
CA ARG A 82 5.55 -13.92 0.79
C ARG A 82 6.50 -14.97 1.37
N ILE A 83 5.94 -16.00 2.01
CA ILE A 83 6.75 -17.10 2.55
C ILE A 83 7.57 -17.75 1.42
N GLY A 84 8.88 -17.89 1.65
CA GLY A 84 9.81 -18.41 0.65
C GLY A 84 10.41 -17.35 -0.29
N TYR A 85 9.99 -16.09 -0.19
CA TYR A 85 10.52 -14.95 -0.94
C TYR A 85 11.28 -14.01 0.01
N LYS A 86 12.19 -13.20 -0.53
CA LYS A 86 12.66 -12.00 0.17
C LYS A 86 11.50 -11.02 0.28
N GLU A 87 11.46 -10.27 1.37
CA GLU A 87 10.45 -9.23 1.58
C GLU A 87 10.62 -8.11 0.54
N SER A 88 9.54 -7.38 0.27
CA SER A 88 9.64 -6.18 -0.54
C SER A 88 10.43 -5.10 0.20
N GLU A 89 10.96 -4.11 -0.52
CA GLU A 89 11.33 -2.85 0.13
C GLU A 89 10.07 -2.17 0.71
N GLU A 90 10.28 -1.25 1.67
CA GLU A 90 9.21 -0.41 2.16
C GLU A 90 8.90 0.69 1.14
N VAL A 91 7.61 0.94 0.92
CA VAL A 91 7.12 2.06 0.11
C VAL A 91 6.40 3.06 1.01
N GLU A 92 6.49 4.33 0.66
CA GLU A 92 5.86 5.43 1.39
C GLU A 92 5.06 6.32 0.44
N ALA A 93 3.86 6.72 0.84
CA ALA A 93 3.00 7.63 0.10
C ALA A 93 2.30 8.63 1.02
N SER A 94 2.16 9.87 0.56
CA SER A 94 1.48 10.94 1.30
C SER A 94 0.18 11.35 0.62
N PHE A 95 -0.93 11.21 1.34
CA PHE A 95 -2.26 11.55 0.84
C PHE A 95 -2.77 12.80 1.53
N VAL A 96 -3.16 13.80 0.75
CA VAL A 96 -3.82 15.01 1.24
C VAL A 96 -5.29 14.95 0.85
N VAL A 97 -6.16 14.81 1.85
CA VAL A 97 -7.61 14.73 1.66
C VAL A 97 -8.23 16.09 1.97
N THR A 98 -8.86 16.70 0.97
CA THR A 98 -9.54 18.00 1.06
C THR A 98 -11.04 17.90 1.31
#